data_AF-A0A7X9E1J0-F1
#
_entry.id   AF-A0A7X9E1J0-F1
#
_cell.length_a   1.000
_cell.length_b   1.000
_cell.length_c   1.000
_cell.angle_alpha   90.00
_cell.angle_beta   90.00
_cell.angle_gamma   90.00
#
_symmetry.space_group_name_H-M   'P 1'
#
loop_
_entity.id
_entity.type
_entity.pdbx_description
1 polymer ?
#
loop_
_entity_poly.entity_id
_entity_poly.type
_entity_poly.pdbx_seq_one_letter_code
_entity_poly.pdbx_strand_id
1 'polypeptide(L)'
;MKARILLTIIVSIILCSVIAAQSDYEKTQSFKAKYKQLEDAIKNATSLEECNQIGTSISKLREEFAQNKQLLYKSLYPENFDASFAKIERALEVRRGDFTQIVELTTTVGTLKTQVTELNEKNQDLLGQIRQLNLRVEKDAVTIASLEKLVAQLKANIQQRDLLVRDIVDSLLAEFVKAPSTLNDAEKQSIISKVDSKNLFYNIERTISDNIQFMRVTQLNPDDLSEMKKQYKDFNKVWKQIGPKLADVYLNKRDKSTEIANIDNLFNDWNLRINDEMWNQVSKLFREKNLKLLPFNSGEQFTNSALSFIDDELKNLGVKSSDESEKIYYTFADSVYFAKVEPTWIPILIENNMMTSANKDSIESRISMWKEKVAPASAFNWIYLLLVGVIVVLIIAYFMKGRKKQEPSAN
;
A
#
# COMPACT_ATOMS: atom_id res chain seq x y z
N MET A 1 -26.45 94.03 17.67
CA MET A 1 -25.59 93.27 18.60
C MET A 1 -25.95 91.78 18.67
N LYS A 2 -27.23 91.42 18.90
CA LYS A 2 -27.70 90.01 18.96
C LYS A 2 -27.38 89.15 17.71
N ALA A 3 -27.53 89.69 16.50
CA ALA A 3 -27.25 88.96 15.26
C ALA A 3 -25.76 88.61 15.04
N ARG A 4 -24.84 89.46 15.52
CA ARG A 4 -23.39 89.19 15.43
C ARG A 4 -22.93 88.12 16.41
N ILE A 5 -23.52 88.07 17.61
CA ILE A 5 -23.27 87.02 18.61
C ILE A 5 -23.77 85.65 18.09
N LEU A 6 -24.97 85.61 17.49
CA LEU A 6 -25.54 84.40 16.91
C LEU A 6 -24.67 83.83 15.76
N LEU A 7 -24.17 84.70 14.87
CA LEU A 7 -23.28 84.31 13.78
C LEU A 7 -21.96 83.71 14.30
N THR A 8 -21.41 84.28 15.37
CA THR A 8 -20.15 83.80 15.97
C THR A 8 -20.32 82.44 16.64
N ILE A 9 -21.46 82.19 17.29
CA ILE A 9 -21.81 80.89 17.88
C ILE A 9 -21.98 79.84 16.77
N ILE A 10 -22.68 80.18 15.68
CA ILE A 10 -22.88 79.25 14.54
C ILE A 10 -21.53 78.91 13.88
N VAL A 11 -20.66 79.89 13.67
CA VAL A 11 -19.31 79.65 13.11
C VAL A 11 -18.45 78.80 14.05
N SER A 12 -18.52 79.01 15.37
CA SER A 12 -17.83 78.16 16.35
C SER A 12 -18.35 76.71 16.35
N ILE A 13 -19.66 76.51 16.21
CA ILE A 13 -20.27 75.17 16.14
C ILE A 13 -19.83 74.46 14.84
N ILE A 14 -19.79 75.18 13.71
CA ILE A 14 -19.32 74.65 12.43
C ILE A 14 -17.83 74.28 12.52
N LEU A 15 -16.98 75.15 13.06
CA LEU A 15 -15.55 74.87 13.22
C LEU A 15 -15.29 73.68 14.16
N CYS A 16 -16.03 73.58 15.28
CA CYS A 16 -15.94 72.42 16.17
C CYS A 16 -16.38 71.12 15.48
N SER A 17 -17.41 71.18 14.64
CA SER A 17 -17.88 70.00 13.89
C SER A 17 -16.88 69.54 12.82
N VAL A 18 -16.16 70.46 12.18
CA VAL A 18 -15.12 70.14 11.19
C VAL A 18 -13.89 69.49 11.86
N ILE A 19 -13.46 70.02 13.00
CA ILE A 19 -12.34 69.46 13.78
C ILE A 19 -12.68 68.06 14.33
N ALA A 20 -13.92 67.88 14.83
CA ALA A 20 -14.40 66.58 15.30
C ALA A 20 -14.47 65.56 14.15
N ALA A 21 -14.96 65.96 12.97
CA ALA A 21 -15.03 65.09 11.79
C ALA A 21 -13.63 64.67 11.28
N GLN A 22 -12.63 65.57 11.35
CA GLN A 22 -11.25 65.25 11.00
C GLN A 22 -10.65 64.21 11.97
N SER A 23 -10.85 64.38 13.28
CA SER A 23 -10.41 63.41 14.30
C SER A 23 -11.09 62.03 14.14
N ASP A 24 -12.38 62.01 13.81
CA ASP A 24 -13.15 60.79 13.61
C ASP A 24 -12.74 60.03 12.34
N TYR A 25 -12.41 60.77 11.27
CA TYR A 25 -11.84 60.21 10.05
C TYR A 25 -10.48 59.56 10.33
N GLU A 26 -9.58 60.26 11.03
CA GLU A 26 -8.26 59.75 11.39
C GLU A 26 -8.35 58.47 12.25
N LYS A 27 -9.25 58.45 13.25
CA LYS A 27 -9.52 57.24 14.06
C LYS A 27 -10.02 56.07 13.21
N THR A 28 -10.94 56.33 12.28
CA THR A 28 -11.47 55.31 11.37
C THR A 28 -10.38 54.76 10.45
N GLN A 29 -9.53 55.61 9.88
CA GLN A 29 -8.44 55.18 9.02
C GLN A 29 -7.37 54.40 9.80
N SER A 30 -7.03 54.86 11.00
CA SER A 30 -6.11 54.15 11.91
C SER A 30 -6.62 52.75 12.24
N PHE A 31 -7.91 52.62 12.59
CA PHE A 31 -8.54 51.32 12.80
C PHE A 31 -8.45 50.43 11.55
N LYS A 32 -8.85 50.94 10.37
CA LYS A 32 -8.81 50.17 9.11
C LYS A 32 -7.40 49.70 8.76
N ALA A 33 -6.39 50.56 8.94
CA ALA A 33 -4.99 50.21 8.67
C ALA A 33 -4.49 49.12 9.62
N LYS A 34 -4.71 49.27 10.93
CA LYS A 34 -4.30 48.26 11.93
C LYS A 34 -5.07 46.95 11.77
N TYR A 35 -6.36 47.01 11.50
CA TYR A 35 -7.18 45.82 11.21
C TYR A 35 -6.66 45.09 9.97
N LYS A 36 -6.33 45.84 8.91
CA LYS A 36 -5.76 45.27 7.68
C LYS A 36 -4.40 44.61 7.92
N GLN A 37 -3.54 45.23 8.73
CA GLN A 37 -2.27 44.63 9.14
C GLN A 37 -2.48 43.30 9.87
N LEU A 38 -3.49 43.19 10.73
CA LEU A 38 -3.82 41.94 11.40
C LEU A 38 -4.34 40.89 10.42
N GLU A 39 -5.18 41.25 9.45
CA GLU A 39 -5.63 40.32 8.40
C GLU A 39 -4.44 39.75 7.60
N ASP A 40 -3.50 40.62 7.22
CA ASP A 40 -2.33 40.22 6.47
C ASP A 40 -1.35 39.42 7.34
N ALA A 41 -1.23 39.75 8.64
CA ALA A 41 -0.45 38.96 9.59
C ALA A 41 -1.02 37.55 9.79
N ILE A 42 -2.36 37.39 9.85
CA ILE A 42 -2.99 36.05 9.93
C ILE A 42 -2.67 35.23 8.69
N LYS A 43 -2.79 35.82 7.50
CA LYS A 43 -2.49 35.14 6.23
C LYS A 43 -1.02 34.73 6.13
N ASN A 44 -0.13 35.55 6.65
CA ASN A 44 1.31 35.34 6.55
C ASN A 44 1.90 34.60 7.77
N ALA A 45 1.09 34.27 8.78
CA ALA A 45 1.55 33.53 9.95
C ALA A 45 2.12 32.17 9.53
N THR A 46 3.23 31.77 10.13
CA THR A 46 4.03 30.57 9.81
C THR A 46 4.09 29.55 10.94
N SER A 47 3.56 29.92 12.12
CA SER A 47 3.55 29.07 13.31
C SER A 47 2.34 29.34 14.22
N LEU A 48 2.05 28.36 15.09
CA LEU A 48 1.05 28.51 16.14
C LEU A 48 1.41 29.65 17.12
N GLU A 49 2.69 29.85 17.38
CA GLU A 49 3.18 30.91 18.27
C GLU A 49 2.91 32.30 17.70
N GLU A 50 3.15 32.51 16.40
CA GLU A 50 2.77 33.75 15.71
C GLU A 50 1.25 33.97 15.76
N CYS A 51 0.44 32.91 15.57
CA CYS A 51 -1.01 33.01 15.73
C CYS A 51 -1.43 33.37 17.18
N ASN A 52 -0.69 32.91 18.19
CA ASN A 52 -0.94 33.31 19.58
C ASN A 52 -0.66 34.80 19.78
N GLN A 53 0.46 35.30 19.27
CA GLN A 53 0.84 36.72 19.32
C GLN A 53 -0.14 37.63 18.54
N ILE A 54 -0.60 37.18 17.38
CA ILE A 54 -1.63 37.89 16.61
C ILE A 54 -2.93 37.96 17.41
N GLY A 55 -3.32 36.87 18.09
CA GLY A 55 -4.48 36.87 19.00
C GLY A 55 -4.37 37.94 20.09
N THR A 56 -3.21 38.06 20.73
CA THR A 56 -2.95 39.14 21.70
C THR A 56 -3.06 40.53 21.05
N SER A 57 -2.62 40.67 19.80
CA SER A 57 -2.69 41.94 19.07
C SER A 57 -4.12 42.31 18.67
N ILE A 58 -4.96 41.33 18.33
CA ILE A 58 -6.40 41.51 18.12
C ILE A 58 -7.07 42.01 19.41
N SER A 59 -6.78 41.39 20.56
CA SER A 59 -7.31 41.83 21.86
C SER A 59 -6.92 43.27 22.18
N LYS A 60 -5.64 43.62 21.99
CA LYS A 60 -5.13 44.99 22.18
C LYS A 60 -5.82 46.00 21.27
N LEU A 61 -6.01 45.68 19.99
CA LEU A 61 -6.71 46.56 19.05
C LEU A 61 -8.18 46.76 19.46
N ARG A 62 -8.83 45.70 19.94
CA ARG A 62 -10.21 45.74 20.42
C ARG A 62 -10.35 46.66 21.63
N GLU A 63 -9.41 46.59 22.57
CA GLU A 63 -9.35 47.46 23.74
C GLU A 63 -9.06 48.92 23.35
N GLU A 64 -8.09 49.15 22.46
CA GLU A 64 -7.69 50.48 21.98
C GLU A 64 -8.88 51.26 21.38
N PHE A 65 -9.72 50.60 20.59
CA PHE A 65 -10.84 51.23 19.90
C PHE A 65 -12.20 51.03 20.59
N ALA A 66 -12.24 50.43 21.78
CA ALA A 66 -13.48 50.16 22.52
C ALA A 66 -14.29 51.45 22.76
N GLN A 67 -13.59 52.55 23.11
CA GLN A 67 -14.23 53.85 23.34
C GLN A 67 -14.76 54.51 22.04
N ASN A 68 -14.28 54.07 20.87
CA ASN A 68 -14.72 54.57 19.57
C ASN A 68 -15.71 53.62 18.87
N LYS A 69 -16.23 52.61 19.58
CA LYS A 69 -17.14 51.60 19.04
C LYS A 69 -18.33 52.18 18.27
N GLN A 70 -18.99 53.21 18.81
CA GLN A 70 -20.16 53.81 18.17
C GLN A 70 -19.84 54.51 16.84
N LEU A 71 -18.68 55.16 16.76
CA LEU A 71 -18.17 55.78 15.53
C LEU A 71 -17.91 54.68 14.49
N LEU A 72 -17.14 53.67 14.87
CA LEU A 72 -16.74 52.57 13.99
C LEU A 72 -17.93 51.72 13.53
N TYR A 73 -18.97 51.58 14.36
CA TYR A 73 -20.22 50.90 13.98
C TYR A 73 -20.87 51.50 12.72
N LYS A 74 -20.77 52.82 12.54
CA LYS A 74 -21.31 53.53 11.38
C LYS A 74 -20.33 53.58 10.22
N SER A 75 -19.04 53.74 10.52
CA SER A 75 -17.99 53.93 9.50
C SER A 75 -17.53 52.66 8.78
N LEU A 76 -17.92 51.47 9.27
CA LEU A 76 -17.46 50.17 8.75
C LEU A 76 -18.49 49.45 7.86
N TYR A 77 -19.61 50.11 7.51
CA TYR A 77 -20.69 49.51 6.73
C TYR A 77 -20.19 48.81 5.43
N PRO A 78 -20.72 47.62 5.07
CA PRO A 78 -21.83 46.90 5.70
C PRO A 78 -21.47 46.14 6.98
N GLU A 79 -20.18 46.03 7.33
CA GLU A 79 -19.75 45.45 8.59
C GLU A 79 -19.87 46.46 9.74
N ASN A 80 -19.71 45.98 10.98
CA ASN A 80 -19.65 46.80 12.17
C ASN A 80 -18.48 46.38 13.06
N PHE A 81 -18.20 47.15 14.11
CA PHE A 81 -17.06 46.90 15.00
C PHE A 81 -17.02 45.45 15.52
N ASP A 82 -18.13 44.94 16.03
CA ASP A 82 -18.18 43.58 16.59
C ASP A 82 -18.08 42.52 15.48
N ALA A 83 -18.69 42.75 14.32
CA ALA A 83 -18.65 41.85 13.17
C ALA A 83 -17.24 41.73 12.58
N SER A 84 -16.49 42.83 12.49
CA SER A 84 -15.10 42.82 12.03
C SER A 84 -14.21 42.03 13.01
N PHE A 85 -14.37 42.22 14.32
CA PHE A 85 -13.64 41.39 15.30
C PHE A 85 -14.03 39.91 15.22
N ALA A 86 -15.32 39.58 15.09
CA ALA A 86 -15.76 38.19 14.92
C ALA A 86 -15.18 37.54 13.66
N LYS A 87 -15.02 38.31 12.58
CA LYS A 87 -14.43 37.84 11.31
C LYS A 87 -12.95 37.53 11.47
N ILE A 88 -12.18 38.45 12.04
CA ILE A 88 -10.72 38.25 12.20
C ILE A 88 -10.40 37.19 13.26
N GLU A 89 -11.20 37.08 14.32
CA GLU A 89 -11.09 36.03 15.33
C GLU A 89 -11.38 34.65 14.72
N ARG A 90 -12.42 34.51 13.87
CA ARG A 90 -12.67 33.25 13.14
C ARG A 90 -11.54 32.91 12.18
N ALA A 91 -11.01 33.89 11.44
CA ALA A 91 -9.91 33.67 10.52
C ALA A 91 -8.64 33.21 11.27
N LEU A 92 -8.37 33.81 12.43
CA LEU A 92 -7.27 33.38 13.29
C LEU A 92 -7.49 31.97 13.85
N GLU A 93 -8.71 31.63 14.26
CA GLU A 93 -9.02 30.30 14.80
C GLU A 93 -8.87 29.20 13.76
N VAL A 94 -9.35 29.42 12.54
CA VAL A 94 -9.09 28.52 11.40
C VAL A 94 -7.58 28.31 11.22
N ARG A 95 -6.82 29.42 11.21
CA ARG A 95 -5.37 29.36 11.03
C ARG A 95 -4.63 28.62 12.16
N ARG A 96 -5.09 28.77 13.41
CA ARG A 96 -4.59 28.00 14.56
C ARG A 96 -4.92 26.51 14.44
N GLY A 97 -6.12 26.19 13.97
CA GLY A 97 -6.54 24.83 13.66
C GLY A 97 -5.60 24.17 12.66
N ASP A 98 -5.26 24.86 11.57
CA ASP A 98 -4.32 24.37 10.56
C ASP A 98 -2.94 24.05 11.18
N PHE A 99 -2.37 24.97 11.99
CA PHE A 99 -1.07 24.74 12.63
C PHE A 99 -1.09 23.63 13.69
N THR A 100 -2.20 23.46 14.42
CA THR A 100 -2.33 22.38 15.40
C THR A 100 -2.31 21.03 14.72
N GLN A 101 -3.04 20.89 13.60
CA GLN A 101 -3.03 19.67 12.79
C GLN A 101 -1.63 19.37 12.24
N ILE A 102 -0.92 20.38 11.73
CA ILE A 102 0.46 20.22 11.24
C ILE A 102 1.40 19.72 12.35
N VAL A 103 1.26 20.20 13.60
CA VAL A 103 2.08 19.77 14.74
C VAL A 103 1.78 18.32 15.11
N GLU A 104 0.50 17.94 15.16
CA GLU A 104 0.08 16.55 15.41
C GLU A 104 0.60 15.60 14.33
N LEU A 105 0.50 16.00 13.05
CA LEU A 105 1.05 15.24 11.93
C LEU A 105 2.56 15.11 12.05
N THR A 106 3.27 16.21 12.27
CA THR A 106 4.74 16.20 12.40
C THR A 106 5.19 15.26 13.50
N THR A 107 4.46 15.24 14.62
CA THR A 107 4.72 14.34 15.75
C THR A 107 4.45 12.88 15.38
N THR A 108 3.31 12.61 14.73
CA THR A 108 2.91 11.27 14.29
C THR A 108 3.90 10.71 13.28
N VAL A 109 4.19 11.47 12.22
CA VAL A 109 5.15 11.11 11.16
C VAL A 109 6.55 10.95 11.74
N GLY A 110 6.97 11.80 12.68
CA GLY A 110 8.26 11.67 13.38
C GLY A 110 8.36 10.39 14.21
N THR A 111 7.27 10.01 14.89
CA THR A 111 7.21 8.77 15.67
C THR A 111 7.28 7.55 14.76
N LEU A 112 6.44 7.51 13.71
CA LEU A 112 6.45 6.42 12.73
C LEU A 112 7.81 6.29 12.03
N LYS A 113 8.44 7.41 11.69
CA LYS A 113 9.80 7.44 11.11
C LYS A 113 10.85 6.83 12.03
N THR A 114 10.77 7.13 13.33
CA THR A 114 11.69 6.56 14.32
C THR A 114 11.53 5.05 14.37
N GLN A 115 10.29 4.55 14.41
CA GLN A 115 10.00 3.12 14.39
C GLN A 115 10.48 2.42 13.10
N VAL A 116 10.30 3.06 11.93
CA VAL A 116 10.83 2.57 10.65
C VAL A 116 12.35 2.48 10.68
N THR A 117 13.03 3.48 11.25
CA THR A 117 14.49 3.52 11.36
C THR A 117 15.00 2.39 12.25
N GLU A 118 14.40 2.19 13.42
CA GLU A 118 14.75 1.10 14.33
C GLU A 118 14.54 -0.29 13.70
N LEU A 119 13.43 -0.47 12.97
CA LEU A 119 13.18 -1.72 12.25
C LEU A 119 14.19 -1.92 11.12
N ASN A 120 14.58 -0.87 10.42
CA ASN A 120 15.61 -0.94 9.38
C ASN A 120 16.96 -1.38 9.95
N GLU A 121 17.37 -0.84 11.11
CA GLU A 121 18.61 -1.24 11.78
C GLU A 121 18.56 -2.71 12.22
N LYS A 122 17.46 -3.12 12.86
CA LYS A 122 17.23 -4.54 13.23
C LYS A 122 17.26 -5.46 12.01
N ASN A 123 16.66 -5.04 10.90
CA ASN A 123 16.64 -5.82 9.66
C ASN A 123 18.04 -6.00 9.08
N GLN A 124 18.88 -4.96 9.10
CA GLN A 124 20.26 -5.06 8.63
C GLN A 124 21.10 -6.00 9.49
N ASP A 125 20.93 -5.96 10.81
CA ASP A 125 21.60 -6.89 11.72
C ASP A 125 21.17 -8.33 11.46
N LEU A 126 19.86 -8.59 11.39
CA LEU A 126 19.31 -9.92 11.06
C LEU A 126 19.79 -10.42 9.70
N LEU A 127 19.81 -9.57 8.66
CA LEU A 127 20.35 -9.89 7.34
C LEU A 127 21.83 -10.28 7.43
N GLY A 128 22.62 -9.57 8.24
CA GLY A 128 24.02 -9.87 8.50
C GLY A 128 24.20 -11.24 9.14
N GLN A 129 23.43 -11.54 10.19
CA GLN A 129 23.44 -12.83 10.88
C GLN A 129 23.03 -13.98 9.95
N ILE A 130 21.95 -13.81 9.17
CA ILE A 130 21.48 -14.81 8.20
C ILE A 130 22.55 -15.09 7.14
N ARG A 131 23.21 -14.05 6.59
CA ARG A 131 24.32 -14.23 5.65
C ARG A 131 25.46 -15.03 6.26
N GLN A 132 25.87 -14.69 7.49
CA GLN A 132 26.95 -15.41 8.17
C GLN A 132 26.62 -16.88 8.41
N LEU A 133 25.40 -17.19 8.84
CA LEU A 133 24.97 -18.58 9.05
C LEU A 133 24.86 -19.35 7.72
N ASN A 134 24.42 -18.69 6.65
CA ASN A 134 24.34 -19.31 5.32
C ASN A 134 25.70 -19.71 4.75
N LEU A 135 26.76 -18.94 5.06
CA LEU A 135 28.14 -19.22 4.64
C LEU A 135 28.76 -20.45 5.34
N ARG A 136 28.15 -20.97 6.40
CA ARG A 136 28.64 -22.21 7.04
C ARG A 136 28.45 -23.41 6.11
N VAL A 137 29.55 -24.13 5.87
CA VAL A 137 29.64 -25.29 4.98
C VAL A 137 28.84 -26.47 5.53
N GLU A 138 28.98 -26.75 6.84
CA GLU A 138 28.15 -27.71 7.55
C GLU A 138 27.13 -26.98 8.41
N LYS A 139 25.85 -27.33 8.22
CA LYS A 139 24.73 -26.80 8.99
C LYS A 139 24.20 -27.93 9.87
N ASP A 140 24.52 -27.89 11.15
CA ASP A 140 23.91 -28.77 12.13
C ASP A 140 22.44 -28.36 12.38
N ALA A 141 21.67 -29.24 13.01
CA ALA A 141 20.25 -28.99 13.28
C ALA A 141 20.02 -27.70 14.09
N VAL A 142 20.97 -27.34 14.96
CA VAL A 142 20.93 -26.10 15.77
C VAL A 142 21.13 -24.87 14.88
N THR A 143 22.07 -24.90 13.94
CA THR A 143 22.30 -23.83 12.96
C THR A 143 21.09 -23.66 12.05
N ILE A 144 20.45 -24.75 11.62
CA ILE A 144 19.23 -24.71 10.81
C ILE A 144 18.09 -24.05 11.61
N ALA A 145 17.83 -24.50 12.84
CA ALA A 145 16.79 -23.92 13.68
C ALA A 145 17.05 -22.42 14.00
N SER A 146 18.31 -22.04 14.21
CA SER A 146 18.68 -20.64 14.39
C SER A 146 18.43 -19.81 13.13
N LEU A 147 18.74 -20.37 11.95
CA LEU A 147 18.51 -19.69 10.68
C LEU A 147 17.01 -19.50 10.42
N GLU A 148 16.20 -20.53 10.64
CA GLU A 148 14.73 -20.46 10.53
C GLU A 148 14.14 -19.38 11.44
N LYS A 149 14.61 -19.31 12.70
CA LYS A 149 14.18 -18.29 13.65
C LYS A 149 14.54 -16.87 13.18
N LEU A 150 15.77 -16.66 12.71
CA LEU A 150 16.22 -15.36 12.23
C LEU A 150 15.46 -14.93 10.97
N VAL A 151 15.18 -15.86 10.05
CA VAL A 151 14.37 -15.61 8.86
C VAL A 151 12.94 -15.23 9.24
N ALA A 152 12.33 -15.94 10.19
CA ALA A 152 10.99 -15.62 10.67
C ALA A 152 10.92 -14.25 11.36
N GLN A 153 11.92 -13.90 12.18
CA GLN A 153 12.03 -12.58 12.80
C GLN A 153 12.21 -11.47 11.77
N LEU A 154 13.08 -11.68 10.78
CA LEU A 154 13.31 -10.71 9.71
C LEU A 154 12.04 -10.50 8.88
N LYS A 155 11.33 -11.58 8.56
CA LYS A 155 10.04 -11.53 7.86
C LYS A 155 9.02 -10.68 8.64
N ALA A 156 8.87 -10.92 9.94
CA ALA A 156 7.94 -10.17 10.79
C ALA A 156 8.31 -8.68 10.87
N ASN A 157 9.59 -8.35 11.02
CA ASN A 157 10.05 -6.96 11.08
C ASN A 157 9.86 -6.22 9.76
N ILE A 158 10.10 -6.88 8.62
CA ILE A 158 9.84 -6.33 7.28
C ILE A 158 8.34 -6.01 7.14
N GLN A 159 7.46 -6.95 7.50
CA GLN A 159 6.02 -6.73 7.44
C GLN A 159 5.57 -5.56 8.30
N GLN A 160 6.04 -5.48 9.54
CA GLN A 160 5.71 -4.38 10.45
C GLN A 160 6.18 -3.04 9.89
N ARG A 161 7.41 -2.98 9.36
CA ARG A 161 7.94 -1.75 8.76
C ARG A 161 7.12 -1.31 7.55
N ASP A 162 6.75 -2.25 6.68
CA ASP A 162 6.02 -1.96 5.45
C ASP A 162 4.63 -1.38 5.78
N LEU A 163 3.98 -1.86 6.86
CA LEU A 163 2.77 -1.25 7.41
C LEU A 163 3.02 0.18 7.91
N LEU A 164 4.09 0.43 8.67
CA LEU A 164 4.41 1.76 9.16
C LEU A 164 4.70 2.76 8.04
N VAL A 165 5.40 2.34 6.98
CA VAL A 165 5.65 3.18 5.79
C VAL A 165 4.34 3.53 5.10
N ARG A 166 3.39 2.59 5.03
CA ARG A 166 2.03 2.86 4.54
C ARG A 166 1.28 3.84 5.44
N ASP A 167 1.36 3.70 6.76
CA ASP A 167 0.69 4.61 7.70
C ASP A 167 1.25 6.05 7.61
N ILE A 168 2.57 6.20 7.39
CA ILE A 168 3.18 7.50 7.10
C ILE A 168 2.55 8.09 5.82
N VAL A 169 2.50 7.28 4.77
CA VAL A 169 1.91 7.63 3.48
C VAL A 169 0.45 8.10 3.62
N ASP A 170 -0.37 7.34 4.34
CA ASP A 170 -1.80 7.59 4.51
C ASP A 170 -2.02 8.85 5.36
N SER A 171 -1.20 9.06 6.40
CA SER A 171 -1.24 10.27 7.24
C SER A 171 -0.92 11.53 6.44
N LEU A 172 0.14 11.49 5.61
CA LEU A 172 0.53 12.61 4.75
C LEU A 172 -0.52 12.88 3.66
N LEU A 173 -1.17 11.85 3.14
CA LEU A 173 -2.23 12.00 2.14
C LEU A 173 -3.51 12.58 2.73
N ALA A 174 -3.92 12.12 3.92
CA ALA A 174 -5.14 12.58 4.58
C ALA A 174 -5.10 14.09 4.82
N GLU A 175 -3.92 14.63 5.18
CA GLU A 175 -3.73 16.07 5.34
C GLU A 175 -3.79 16.81 4.01
N PHE A 176 -3.20 16.26 2.94
CA PHE A 176 -3.26 16.89 1.61
C PHE A 176 -4.69 16.93 1.04
N VAL A 177 -5.48 15.88 1.25
CA VAL A 177 -6.86 15.81 0.77
C VAL A 177 -7.80 16.69 1.62
N LYS A 178 -7.50 16.84 2.92
CA LYS A 178 -8.28 17.68 3.84
C LYS A 178 -7.85 19.14 3.88
N ALA A 179 -6.64 19.46 3.41
CA ALA A 179 -6.17 20.83 3.28
C ALA A 179 -7.16 21.56 2.37
N PRO A 180 -7.88 22.57 2.90
CA PRO A 180 -8.74 23.37 2.06
C PRO A 180 -7.89 24.00 0.96
N SER A 181 -8.49 24.25 -0.20
CA SER A 181 -7.91 24.93 -1.37
C SER A 181 -7.40 26.36 -1.10
N THR A 182 -7.23 26.74 0.17
CA THR A 182 -6.77 28.02 0.69
C THR A 182 -5.29 28.04 1.03
N LEU A 183 -4.59 26.89 1.09
CA LEU A 183 -3.14 26.89 1.30
C LEU A 183 -2.40 27.37 0.04
N ASN A 184 -1.74 28.51 0.13
CA ASN A 184 -0.84 29.03 -0.90
C ASN A 184 0.46 28.20 -0.95
N ASP A 185 1.24 28.36 -2.02
CA ASP A 185 2.42 27.52 -2.25
C ASP A 185 3.52 27.68 -1.19
N ALA A 186 3.60 28.84 -0.52
CA ALA A 186 4.53 29.04 0.59
C ALA A 186 4.09 28.28 1.86
N GLU A 187 2.78 28.16 2.08
CA GLU A 187 2.21 27.40 3.21
C GLU A 187 2.40 25.89 3.00
N LYS A 188 2.18 25.42 1.77
CA LYS A 188 2.57 24.05 1.38
C LYS A 188 4.05 23.84 1.64
N GLN A 189 4.92 24.76 1.19
CA GLN A 189 6.37 24.66 1.37
C GLN A 189 6.79 24.64 2.86
N SER A 190 6.09 25.38 3.73
CA SER A 190 6.31 25.35 5.18
C SER A 190 5.98 23.97 5.78
N ILE A 191 4.86 23.37 5.40
CA ILE A 191 4.47 22.01 5.82
C ILE A 191 5.49 20.98 5.29
N ILE A 192 5.86 21.10 4.01
CA ILE A 192 6.88 20.31 3.33
C ILE A 192 8.26 20.44 4.00
N SER A 193 8.59 21.61 4.56
CA SER A 193 9.89 21.83 5.22
C SER A 193 9.96 21.23 6.63
N LYS A 194 8.80 21.07 7.30
CA LYS A 194 8.69 20.49 8.65
C LYS A 194 8.62 18.96 8.61
N VAL A 195 8.03 18.41 7.56
CA VAL A 195 8.05 16.97 7.25
C VAL A 195 9.30 16.68 6.43
N ASP A 196 10.31 16.01 7.01
CA ASP A 196 11.57 15.68 6.32
C ASP A 196 11.33 14.72 5.13
N SER A 197 10.95 15.31 3.99
CA SER A 197 10.38 14.60 2.85
C SER A 197 11.41 13.78 2.07
N LYS A 198 12.68 14.18 2.12
CA LYS A 198 13.80 13.37 1.61
C LYS A 198 13.87 12.01 2.30
N ASN A 199 13.50 11.95 3.57
CA ASN A 199 13.47 10.68 4.29
C ASN A 199 12.29 9.78 3.89
N LEU A 200 11.18 10.34 3.39
CA LEU A 200 10.03 9.53 2.95
C LEU A 200 10.39 8.67 1.72
N PHE A 201 10.88 9.29 0.65
CA PHE A 201 11.25 8.57 -0.57
C PHE A 201 12.40 7.58 -0.30
N TYR A 202 13.41 8.01 0.47
CA TYR A 202 14.46 7.10 0.95
C TYR A 202 13.89 5.88 1.70
N ASN A 203 12.92 6.05 2.59
CA ASN A 203 12.31 4.93 3.32
C ASN A 203 11.50 4.00 2.41
N ILE A 204 10.87 4.52 1.36
CA ILE A 204 10.17 3.71 0.35
C ILE A 204 11.20 2.90 -0.46
N GLU A 205 12.23 3.56 -0.99
CA GLU A 205 13.32 2.90 -1.72
C GLU A 205 14.00 1.82 -0.87
N ARG A 206 14.32 2.17 0.38
CA ARG A 206 14.94 1.25 1.35
C ARG A 206 14.06 0.05 1.62
N THR A 207 12.76 0.28 1.80
CA THR A 207 11.79 -0.80 2.03
C THR A 207 11.79 -1.82 0.90
N ILE A 208 11.70 -1.35 -0.35
CA ILE A 208 11.68 -2.23 -1.53
C ILE A 208 13.03 -2.92 -1.69
N SER A 209 14.13 -2.18 -1.53
CA SER A 209 15.49 -2.72 -1.63
C SER A 209 15.75 -3.81 -0.59
N ASP A 210 15.32 -3.61 0.66
CA ASP A 210 15.49 -4.62 1.71
C ASP A 210 14.64 -5.87 1.45
N ASN A 211 13.43 -5.73 0.90
CA ASN A 211 12.63 -6.86 0.44
C ASN A 211 13.35 -7.67 -0.66
N ILE A 212 13.95 -6.98 -1.64
CA ILE A 212 14.78 -7.61 -2.67
C ILE A 212 16.00 -8.32 -2.04
N GLN A 213 16.66 -7.70 -1.06
CA GLN A 213 17.82 -8.28 -0.36
C GLN A 213 17.43 -9.48 0.50
N PHE A 214 16.29 -9.44 1.19
CA PHE A 214 15.77 -10.55 1.96
C PHE A 214 15.68 -11.80 1.09
N MET A 215 15.02 -11.69 -0.05
CA MET A 215 14.92 -12.78 -1.01
C MET A 215 16.27 -13.26 -1.57
N ARG A 216 17.34 -12.46 -1.51
CA ARG A 216 18.69 -12.86 -1.97
C ARG A 216 19.39 -13.75 -0.96
N VAL A 217 19.09 -13.57 0.32
CA VAL A 217 19.82 -14.20 1.41
C VAL A 217 19.03 -15.31 2.09
N THR A 218 17.75 -15.46 1.75
CA THR A 218 16.87 -16.50 2.29
C THR A 218 16.41 -17.46 1.21
N GLN A 219 16.12 -18.69 1.60
CA GLN A 219 15.36 -19.63 0.77
C GLN A 219 13.89 -19.48 1.16
N LEU A 220 13.04 -19.21 0.17
CA LEU A 220 11.62 -18.98 0.38
C LEU A 220 10.85 -20.22 -0.05
N ASN A 221 9.91 -20.66 0.78
CA ASN A 221 8.98 -21.71 0.37
C ASN A 221 7.87 -21.12 -0.52
N PRO A 222 6.99 -21.95 -1.11
CA PRO A 222 5.91 -21.47 -1.97
C PRO A 222 4.98 -20.47 -1.28
N ASP A 223 4.64 -20.69 -0.01
CA ASP A 223 3.74 -19.81 0.75
C ASP A 223 4.40 -18.45 1.01
N ASP A 224 5.69 -18.43 1.35
CA ASP A 224 6.47 -17.20 1.53
C ASP A 224 6.50 -16.36 0.24
N LEU A 225 6.69 -17.02 -0.90
CA LEU A 225 6.69 -16.34 -2.20
C LEU A 225 5.30 -15.79 -2.54
N SER A 226 4.23 -16.54 -2.25
CA SER A 226 2.86 -16.07 -2.45
C SER A 226 2.55 -14.84 -1.60
N GLU A 227 2.91 -14.89 -0.32
CA GLU A 227 2.74 -13.77 0.60
C GLU A 227 3.54 -12.54 0.17
N MET A 228 4.79 -12.73 -0.24
CA MET A 228 5.62 -11.64 -0.74
C MET A 228 5.07 -11.04 -2.04
N LYS A 229 4.49 -11.87 -2.92
CA LYS A 229 3.84 -11.39 -4.13
C LYS A 229 2.64 -10.51 -3.81
N LYS A 230 1.87 -10.86 -2.78
CA LYS A 230 0.76 -10.05 -2.27
C LYS A 230 1.27 -8.73 -1.70
N GLN A 231 2.31 -8.74 -0.86
CA GLN A 231 2.93 -7.53 -0.32
C GLN A 231 3.41 -6.58 -1.43
N TYR A 232 4.10 -7.12 -2.44
CA TYR A 232 4.50 -6.37 -3.62
C TYR A 232 3.28 -5.72 -4.31
N LYS A 233 2.21 -6.48 -4.57
CA LYS A 233 1.01 -5.96 -5.24
C LYS A 233 0.35 -4.84 -4.46
N ASP A 234 0.18 -5.03 -3.16
CA ASP A 234 -0.45 -4.05 -2.28
C ASP A 234 0.38 -2.77 -2.21
N PHE A 235 1.71 -2.90 -2.04
CA PHE A 235 2.57 -1.73 -1.93
C PHE A 235 2.73 -0.99 -3.26
N ASN A 236 2.94 -1.72 -4.37
CA ASN A 236 3.01 -1.12 -5.69
C ASN A 236 1.70 -0.41 -6.07
N LYS A 237 0.54 -1.00 -5.73
CA LYS A 237 -0.76 -0.36 -5.95
C LYS A 237 -0.87 0.97 -5.22
N VAL A 238 -0.50 1.00 -3.93
CA VAL A 238 -0.47 2.24 -3.14
C VAL A 238 0.47 3.25 -3.79
N TRP A 239 1.72 2.85 -4.09
CA TRP A 239 2.71 3.71 -4.73
C TRP A 239 2.22 4.30 -6.06
N LYS A 240 1.63 3.51 -6.96
CA LYS A 240 1.09 4.01 -8.24
C LYS A 240 -0.03 5.03 -8.06
N GLN A 241 -0.80 4.94 -6.97
CA GLN A 241 -1.90 5.87 -6.69
C GLN A 241 -1.43 7.20 -6.10
N ILE A 242 -0.38 7.17 -5.27
CA ILE A 242 0.02 8.33 -4.46
C ILE A 242 1.39 8.89 -4.79
N GLY A 243 2.32 8.07 -5.28
CA GLY A 243 3.73 8.41 -5.47
C GLY A 243 3.91 9.68 -6.31
N PRO A 244 3.22 9.81 -7.47
CA PRO A 244 3.27 11.03 -8.26
C PRO A 244 2.76 12.28 -7.52
N LYS A 245 1.69 12.13 -6.71
CA LYS A 245 1.11 13.25 -5.94
C LYS A 245 2.02 13.67 -4.79
N LEU A 246 2.60 12.70 -4.09
CA LEU A 246 3.61 12.97 -3.06
C LEU A 246 4.80 13.69 -3.70
N ALA A 247 5.27 13.25 -4.85
CA ALA A 247 6.39 13.89 -5.53
C ALA A 247 6.07 15.30 -6.04
N ASP A 248 4.82 15.59 -6.42
CA ASP A 248 4.37 16.96 -6.75
C ASP A 248 4.42 17.91 -5.56
N VAL A 249 4.15 17.39 -4.37
CA VAL A 249 4.15 18.16 -3.13
C VAL A 249 5.58 18.31 -2.62
N TYR A 250 6.31 17.20 -2.51
CA TYR A 250 7.50 17.13 -1.68
C TYR A 250 8.83 17.23 -2.43
N LEU A 251 8.83 17.14 -3.76
CA LEU A 251 10.05 17.19 -4.57
C LEU A 251 10.06 18.40 -5.49
N ASN A 252 11.26 18.93 -5.73
CA ASN A 252 11.46 19.94 -6.75
C ASN A 252 11.23 19.36 -8.15
N LYS A 253 10.75 20.19 -9.08
CA LYS A 253 10.41 19.79 -10.46
C LYS A 253 11.53 19.00 -11.18
N ARG A 254 12.80 19.30 -10.86
CA ARG A 254 13.97 18.65 -11.43
C ARG A 254 14.16 17.20 -10.94
N ASP A 255 13.84 16.93 -9.68
CA ASP A 255 14.14 15.65 -9.03
C ASP A 255 12.96 14.67 -9.08
N LYS A 256 11.73 15.20 -9.24
CA LYS A 256 10.49 14.43 -9.32
C LYS A 256 10.56 13.24 -10.28
N SER A 257 10.98 13.48 -11.53
CA SER A 257 10.98 12.43 -12.55
C SER A 257 11.98 11.32 -12.24
N THR A 258 13.14 11.69 -11.68
CA THR A 258 14.21 10.74 -11.34
C THR A 258 13.79 9.87 -10.17
N GLU A 259 13.27 10.47 -9.09
CA GLU A 259 12.87 9.73 -7.89
C GLU A 259 11.73 8.75 -8.17
N ILE A 260 10.72 9.19 -8.94
CA ILE A 260 9.61 8.31 -9.34
C ILE A 260 10.13 7.14 -10.17
N ALA A 261 11.00 7.41 -11.15
CA ALA A 261 11.56 6.37 -12.00
C ALA A 261 12.41 5.37 -11.21
N ASN A 262 13.19 5.84 -10.23
CA ASN A 262 14.00 4.98 -9.36
C ASN A 262 13.12 4.00 -8.57
N ILE A 263 12.09 4.51 -7.90
CA ILE A 263 11.17 3.67 -7.11
C ILE A 263 10.38 2.71 -8.02
N ASP A 264 9.92 3.18 -9.19
CA ASP A 264 9.26 2.33 -10.18
C ASP A 264 10.16 1.18 -10.67
N ASN A 265 11.44 1.47 -10.91
CA ASN A 265 12.42 0.43 -11.27
C ASN A 265 12.63 -0.57 -10.14
N LEU A 266 12.72 -0.12 -8.88
CA LEU A 266 12.81 -1.02 -7.73
C LEU A 266 11.59 -1.94 -7.62
N PHE A 267 10.37 -1.44 -7.86
CA PHE A 267 9.17 -2.28 -7.90
C PHE A 267 9.22 -3.32 -9.03
N ASN A 268 9.71 -2.92 -10.21
CA ASN A 268 9.88 -3.84 -11.34
C ASN A 268 10.89 -4.94 -11.00
N ASP A 269 12.03 -4.59 -10.44
CA ASP A 269 13.07 -5.53 -10.02
C ASP A 269 12.54 -6.51 -8.97
N TRP A 270 11.79 -6.02 -7.98
CA TRP A 270 11.17 -6.87 -6.97
C TRP A 270 10.19 -7.86 -7.60
N ASN A 271 9.32 -7.38 -8.49
CA ASN A 271 8.34 -8.20 -9.18
C ASN A 271 8.98 -9.31 -10.04
N LEU A 272 10.00 -8.94 -10.83
CA LEU A 272 10.76 -9.87 -11.66
C LEU A 272 11.42 -10.94 -10.79
N ARG A 273 12.05 -10.53 -9.69
CA ARG A 273 12.74 -11.46 -8.81
C ARG A 273 11.80 -12.46 -8.14
N ILE A 274 10.60 -12.03 -7.72
CA ILE A 274 9.58 -12.96 -7.19
C ILE A 274 9.15 -13.95 -8.27
N ASN A 275 8.88 -13.45 -9.48
CA ASN A 275 8.45 -14.31 -10.59
C ASN A 275 9.52 -15.35 -10.95
N ASP A 276 10.77 -14.92 -11.09
CA ASP A 276 11.88 -15.78 -11.45
C ASP A 276 12.09 -16.86 -10.39
N GLU A 277 12.04 -16.50 -9.10
CA GLU A 277 12.17 -17.48 -8.01
C GLU A 277 11.05 -18.52 -8.04
N MET A 278 9.78 -18.09 -8.21
CA MET A 278 8.65 -19.02 -8.34
C MET A 278 8.84 -20.00 -9.51
N TRP A 279 9.18 -19.50 -10.71
CA TRP A 279 9.38 -20.37 -11.87
C TRP A 279 10.62 -21.26 -11.75
N ASN A 280 11.70 -20.76 -11.14
CA ASN A 280 12.90 -21.54 -10.88
C ASN A 280 12.62 -22.72 -9.95
N GLN A 281 11.79 -22.53 -8.92
CA GLN A 281 11.38 -23.60 -8.02
C GLN A 281 10.49 -24.64 -8.73
N VAL A 282 9.53 -24.21 -9.56
CA VAL A 282 8.77 -25.14 -10.40
C VAL A 282 9.69 -25.94 -11.33
N SER A 283 10.62 -25.28 -12.03
CA SER A 283 11.60 -25.92 -12.90
C SER A 283 12.51 -26.90 -12.14
N LYS A 284 12.89 -26.56 -10.90
CA LYS A 284 13.70 -27.42 -10.04
C LYS A 284 13.02 -28.76 -9.76
N LEU A 285 11.70 -28.78 -9.53
CA LEU A 285 10.95 -30.01 -9.25
C LEU A 285 11.10 -31.07 -10.37
N PHE A 286 11.09 -30.63 -11.63
CA PHE A 286 11.29 -31.51 -12.78
C PHE A 286 12.76 -31.91 -12.95
N ARG A 287 13.69 -30.96 -12.80
CA ARG A 287 15.14 -31.23 -12.92
C ARG A 287 15.64 -32.23 -11.88
N GLU A 288 15.15 -32.16 -10.64
CA GLU A 288 15.47 -33.13 -9.58
C GLU A 288 15.08 -34.58 -9.92
N LYS A 289 14.10 -34.75 -10.82
CA LYS A 289 13.68 -36.05 -11.35
C LYS A 289 14.28 -36.36 -12.72
N ASN A 290 15.29 -35.61 -13.15
CA ASN A 290 15.94 -35.71 -14.45
C ASN A 290 14.98 -35.49 -15.65
N LEU A 291 13.86 -34.78 -15.44
CA LEU A 291 12.93 -34.41 -16.50
C LEU A 291 13.40 -33.09 -17.11
N LYS A 292 13.84 -33.15 -18.37
CA LYS A 292 14.40 -31.99 -19.10
C LYS A 292 13.30 -31.27 -19.88
N LEU A 293 12.63 -30.37 -19.19
CA LEU A 293 11.73 -29.39 -19.81
C LEU A 293 12.54 -28.29 -20.52
N LEU A 294 11.94 -27.66 -21.52
CA LEU A 294 12.44 -26.41 -22.08
C LEU A 294 12.42 -25.31 -21.01
N PRO A 295 13.30 -24.30 -21.07
CA PRO A 295 13.26 -23.17 -20.14
C PRO A 295 11.93 -22.42 -20.21
N PHE A 296 11.43 -21.94 -19.06
CA PHE A 296 10.22 -21.14 -18.96
C PHE A 296 10.30 -20.11 -17.84
N ASN A 297 9.66 -18.95 -18.02
CA ASN A 297 9.49 -17.90 -17.02
C ASN A 297 8.08 -17.28 -17.02
N SER A 298 7.12 -17.95 -17.65
CA SER A 298 5.71 -17.54 -17.70
C SER A 298 4.78 -18.75 -17.78
N GLY A 299 3.49 -18.56 -17.45
CA GLY A 299 2.50 -19.64 -17.52
C GLY A 299 2.33 -20.22 -18.92
N GLU A 300 2.40 -19.38 -19.96
CA GLU A 300 2.34 -19.83 -21.35
C GLU A 300 3.58 -20.65 -21.72
N GLN A 301 4.79 -20.18 -21.38
CA GLN A 301 6.01 -20.93 -21.66
C GLN A 301 6.08 -22.24 -20.89
N PHE A 302 5.64 -22.25 -19.62
CA PHE A 302 5.57 -23.46 -18.83
C PHE A 302 4.61 -24.47 -19.46
N THR A 303 3.42 -24.02 -19.88
CA THR A 303 2.45 -24.84 -20.60
C THR A 303 3.05 -25.44 -21.86
N ASN A 304 3.63 -24.60 -22.72
CA ASN A 304 4.23 -25.04 -23.98
C ASN A 304 5.40 -26.00 -23.75
N SER A 305 6.21 -25.76 -22.72
CA SER A 305 7.30 -26.66 -22.35
C SER A 305 6.79 -28.02 -21.87
N ALA A 306 5.75 -28.04 -21.02
CA ALA A 306 5.15 -29.27 -20.54
C ALA A 306 4.51 -30.06 -21.69
N LEU A 307 3.73 -29.39 -22.55
CA LEU A 307 3.13 -30.00 -23.73
C LEU A 307 4.18 -30.55 -24.69
N SER A 308 5.24 -29.80 -24.99
CA SER A 308 6.32 -30.24 -25.88
C SER A 308 7.02 -31.49 -25.34
N PHE A 309 7.29 -31.53 -24.03
CA PHE A 309 7.88 -32.71 -23.39
C PHE A 309 6.96 -33.94 -23.53
N ILE A 310 5.67 -33.79 -23.22
CA ILE A 310 4.70 -34.87 -23.34
C ILE A 310 4.55 -35.32 -24.81
N ASP A 311 4.54 -34.39 -25.75
CA ASP A 311 4.44 -34.67 -27.18
C ASP A 311 5.62 -35.46 -27.71
N ASP A 312 6.83 -35.14 -27.26
CA ASP A 312 8.03 -35.84 -27.66
C ASP A 312 8.10 -37.24 -27.03
N GLU A 313 7.65 -37.41 -25.79
CA GLU A 313 7.49 -38.74 -25.19
C GLU A 313 6.43 -39.58 -25.94
N LEU A 314 5.32 -38.96 -26.34
CA LEU A 314 4.27 -39.59 -27.14
C LEU A 314 4.73 -40.04 -28.53
N LYS A 315 5.59 -39.26 -29.20
CA LYS A 315 6.16 -39.63 -30.51
C LYS A 315 7.14 -40.80 -30.41
N ASN A 316 7.79 -40.98 -29.24
CA ASN A 316 8.86 -41.95 -29.03
C ASN A 316 8.40 -43.28 -28.40
N LEU A 317 7.09 -43.51 -28.21
CA LEU A 317 6.54 -44.72 -27.59
C LEU A 317 6.94 -46.05 -28.28
N GLY A 318 7.28 -46.02 -29.57
CA GLY A 318 7.76 -47.19 -30.31
C GLY A 318 9.29 -47.32 -30.40
N VAL A 319 10.02 -46.34 -29.85
CA VAL A 319 11.49 -46.29 -29.87
C VAL A 319 12.07 -46.72 -28.52
N LYS A 320 11.40 -46.37 -27.42
CA LYS A 320 11.75 -46.77 -26.05
C LYS A 320 11.06 -48.08 -25.66
N SER A 321 11.54 -48.73 -24.59
CA SER A 321 10.81 -49.85 -24.02
C SER A 321 9.50 -49.38 -23.36
N SER A 322 8.52 -50.29 -23.24
CA SER A 322 7.25 -49.99 -22.56
C SER A 322 7.49 -49.57 -21.11
N ASP A 323 8.32 -50.31 -20.38
CA ASP A 323 8.67 -50.04 -18.99
C ASP A 323 9.35 -48.68 -18.81
N GLU A 324 10.22 -48.28 -19.75
CA GLU A 324 10.87 -46.98 -19.73
C GLU A 324 9.86 -45.84 -19.95
N SER A 325 8.96 -46.01 -20.93
CA SER A 325 7.91 -45.03 -21.23
C SER A 325 6.94 -44.87 -20.05
N GLU A 326 6.54 -45.98 -19.42
CA GLU A 326 5.68 -46.01 -18.23
C GLU A 326 6.34 -45.35 -17.02
N LYS A 327 7.63 -45.64 -16.79
CA LYS A 327 8.40 -45.00 -15.73
C LYS A 327 8.51 -43.49 -15.92
N ILE A 328 8.76 -43.01 -17.14
CA ILE A 328 8.85 -41.57 -17.44
C ILE A 328 7.48 -40.91 -17.21
N TYR A 329 6.40 -41.54 -17.65
CA TYR A 329 5.03 -41.08 -17.37
C TYR A 329 4.78 -40.91 -15.87
N TYR A 330 4.97 -41.96 -15.06
CA TYR A 330 4.72 -41.90 -13.62
C TYR A 330 5.66 -40.94 -12.88
N THR A 331 6.89 -40.77 -13.39
CA THR A 331 7.82 -39.78 -12.83
C THR A 331 7.34 -38.35 -13.10
N PHE A 332 6.84 -38.07 -14.31
CA PHE A 332 6.31 -36.75 -14.67
C PHE A 332 4.96 -36.47 -14.01
N ALA A 333 3.97 -37.32 -14.29
CA ALA A 333 2.58 -37.09 -13.91
C ALA A 333 2.39 -37.25 -12.41
N ASP A 334 2.70 -38.42 -11.86
CA ASP A 334 2.33 -38.75 -10.49
C ASP A 334 3.34 -38.19 -9.48
N SER A 335 4.64 -38.28 -9.77
CA SER A 335 5.68 -37.92 -8.80
C SER A 335 6.01 -36.42 -8.76
N VAL A 336 5.74 -35.68 -9.84
CA VAL A 336 6.08 -34.26 -9.95
C VAL A 336 4.84 -33.41 -10.15
N TYR A 337 4.09 -33.62 -11.24
CA TYR A 337 2.97 -32.74 -11.58
C TYR A 337 1.85 -32.81 -10.55
N PHE A 338 1.18 -33.96 -10.41
CA PHE A 338 0.04 -34.13 -9.51
C PHE A 338 0.42 -34.16 -8.02
N ALA A 339 1.62 -34.63 -7.66
CA ALA A 339 2.06 -34.65 -6.26
C ALA A 339 2.58 -33.30 -5.74
N LYS A 340 3.12 -32.43 -6.62
CA LYS A 340 3.82 -31.20 -6.17
C LYS A 340 3.40 -29.95 -6.93
N VAL A 341 3.37 -29.98 -8.26
CA VAL A 341 3.07 -28.78 -9.05
C VAL A 341 1.61 -28.38 -8.93
N GLU A 342 0.69 -29.31 -9.17
CA GLU A 342 -0.75 -29.04 -9.12
C GLU A 342 -1.23 -28.59 -7.74
N PRO A 343 -0.96 -29.31 -6.63
CA PRO A 343 -1.53 -28.93 -5.33
C PRO A 343 -0.88 -27.67 -4.73
N THR A 344 0.39 -27.41 -5.03
CA THR A 344 1.15 -26.31 -4.39
C THR A 344 1.29 -25.10 -5.29
N TRP A 345 1.76 -25.28 -6.52
CA TRP A 345 2.15 -24.16 -7.39
C TRP A 345 1.00 -23.63 -8.23
N ILE A 346 0.15 -24.49 -8.79
CA ILE A 346 -0.93 -24.05 -9.68
C ILE A 346 -1.89 -23.05 -8.99
N PRO A 347 -2.36 -23.26 -7.74
CA PRO A 347 -3.18 -22.29 -7.03
C PRO A 347 -2.48 -20.95 -6.87
N ILE A 348 -1.22 -20.96 -6.41
CA ILE A 348 -0.41 -19.75 -6.19
C ILE A 348 -0.20 -18.99 -7.50
N LEU A 349 0.12 -19.68 -8.59
CA LEU A 349 0.37 -19.08 -9.89
C LEU A 349 -0.92 -18.48 -10.49
N ILE A 350 -2.08 -19.13 -10.31
CA ILE A 350 -3.37 -18.62 -10.77
C ILE A 350 -3.81 -17.41 -9.94
N GLU A 351 -3.80 -17.52 -8.61
CA GLU A 351 -4.11 -16.41 -7.71
C GLU A 351 -3.24 -15.18 -8.02
N ASN A 352 -2.01 -15.42 -8.45
CA ASN A 352 -1.08 -14.36 -8.78
C ASN A 352 -1.10 -13.85 -10.22
N ASN A 353 -2.03 -14.32 -11.07
CA ASN A 353 -2.12 -14.00 -12.51
C ASN A 353 -0.84 -14.34 -13.30
N MET A 354 -0.11 -15.36 -12.86
CA MET A 354 1.09 -15.86 -13.54
C MET A 354 0.76 -17.02 -14.49
N MET A 355 -0.40 -17.64 -14.31
CA MET A 355 -0.95 -18.72 -15.11
C MET A 355 -2.48 -18.64 -15.12
N THR A 356 -3.13 -19.20 -16.14
CA THR A 356 -4.60 -19.28 -16.22
C THR A 356 -5.09 -20.71 -15.95
N SER A 357 -6.37 -20.89 -15.61
CA SER A 357 -6.97 -22.23 -15.52
C SER A 357 -6.91 -22.98 -16.84
N ALA A 358 -7.06 -22.29 -17.98
CA ALA A 358 -6.93 -22.91 -19.30
C ALA A 358 -5.54 -23.50 -19.56
N ASN A 359 -4.48 -22.87 -19.02
CA ASN A 359 -3.13 -23.42 -19.08
C ASN A 359 -3.03 -24.74 -18.30
N LYS A 360 -3.59 -24.79 -17.08
CA LYS A 360 -3.69 -26.01 -16.25
C LYS A 360 -4.42 -27.12 -17.03
N ASP A 361 -5.62 -26.82 -17.52
CA ASP A 361 -6.49 -27.78 -18.21
C ASP A 361 -5.82 -28.36 -19.46
N SER A 362 -5.05 -27.54 -20.18
CA SER A 362 -4.29 -27.98 -21.36
C SER A 362 -3.24 -29.02 -21.02
N ILE A 363 -2.48 -28.80 -19.93
CA ILE A 363 -1.47 -29.75 -19.46
C ILE A 363 -2.13 -31.05 -19.01
N GLU A 364 -3.20 -30.96 -18.22
CA GLU A 364 -3.90 -32.13 -17.67
C GLU A 364 -4.61 -32.97 -18.72
N SER A 365 -5.23 -32.32 -19.70
CA SER A 365 -5.78 -32.99 -20.88
C SER A 365 -4.67 -33.77 -21.60
N ARG A 366 -3.50 -33.17 -21.76
CA ARG A 366 -2.38 -33.83 -22.45
C ARG A 366 -1.77 -34.98 -21.66
N ILE A 367 -1.62 -34.84 -20.34
CA ILE A 367 -1.21 -35.93 -19.44
C ILE A 367 -2.22 -37.09 -19.52
N SER A 368 -3.52 -36.79 -19.59
CA SER A 368 -4.57 -37.81 -19.72
C SER A 368 -4.46 -38.59 -21.04
N MET A 369 -4.25 -37.89 -22.16
CA MET A 369 -3.97 -38.53 -23.45
C MET A 369 -2.69 -39.37 -23.44
N TRP A 370 -1.68 -38.94 -22.68
CA TRP A 370 -0.42 -39.68 -22.55
C TRP A 370 -0.62 -40.99 -21.78
N LYS A 371 -1.40 -40.94 -20.68
CA LYS A 371 -1.77 -42.11 -19.89
C LYS A 371 -2.42 -43.20 -20.73
N GLU A 372 -3.40 -42.83 -21.56
CA GLU A 372 -4.14 -43.78 -22.42
C GLU A 372 -3.23 -44.54 -23.39
N LYS A 373 -2.09 -43.96 -23.77
CA LYS A 373 -1.16 -44.53 -24.75
C LYS A 373 0.01 -45.30 -24.14
N VAL A 374 0.46 -44.92 -22.95
CA VAL A 374 1.59 -45.57 -22.26
C VAL A 374 1.12 -46.70 -21.36
N ALA A 375 -0.06 -46.55 -20.77
CA ALA A 375 -0.71 -47.56 -19.95
C ALA A 375 -2.14 -47.81 -20.48
N PRO A 376 -2.30 -48.26 -21.74
CA PRO A 376 -3.61 -48.64 -22.27
C PRO A 376 -4.15 -49.75 -21.37
N ALA A 377 -5.33 -49.52 -20.78
CA ALA A 377 -5.91 -50.37 -19.76
C ALA A 377 -5.93 -51.86 -20.17
N SER A 378 -4.89 -52.62 -19.80
CA SER A 378 -4.89 -54.08 -19.86
C SER A 378 -3.76 -54.69 -19.03
N ALA A 379 -3.94 -54.70 -17.71
CA ALA A 379 -3.34 -55.74 -16.85
C ALA A 379 -4.02 -55.93 -15.48
N PHE A 380 -4.63 -54.91 -14.85
CA PHE A 380 -5.04 -55.03 -13.43
C PHE A 380 -6.42 -54.45 -13.04
N ASN A 381 -7.43 -54.59 -13.92
CA ASN A 381 -8.82 -54.19 -13.62
C ASN A 381 -9.67 -55.23 -12.85
N TRP A 382 -9.07 -56.31 -12.32
CA TRP A 382 -9.82 -57.30 -11.52
C TRP A 382 -10.41 -56.68 -10.24
N ILE A 383 -9.77 -55.64 -9.67
CA ILE A 383 -10.23 -54.97 -8.46
C ILE A 383 -11.53 -54.19 -8.72
N TYR A 384 -11.65 -53.51 -9.87
CA TYR A 384 -12.89 -52.81 -10.24
C TYR A 384 -14.01 -53.78 -10.63
N LEU A 385 -13.71 -54.90 -11.29
CA LEU A 385 -14.70 -55.95 -11.56
C LEU A 385 -15.16 -56.68 -10.29
N LEU A 386 -14.29 -56.88 -9.30
CA LEU A 386 -14.66 -57.40 -7.98
C LEU A 386 -15.51 -56.40 -7.20
N LEU A 387 -15.17 -55.11 -7.21
CA LEU A 387 -15.94 -54.06 -6.53
C LEU A 387 -17.33 -53.89 -7.16
N VAL A 388 -17.41 -53.86 -8.50
CA VAL A 388 -18.70 -53.79 -9.22
C VAL A 388 -19.49 -55.08 -9.02
N GLY A 389 -18.85 -56.25 -9.04
CA GLY A 389 -19.50 -57.53 -8.73
C GLY A 389 -20.06 -57.59 -7.31
N VAL A 390 -19.32 -57.13 -6.31
CA VAL A 390 -19.76 -57.06 -4.90
C VAL A 390 -20.91 -56.06 -4.74
N ILE A 391 -20.86 -54.90 -5.40
CA ILE A 391 -21.93 -53.91 -5.37
C ILE A 391 -23.21 -54.46 -6.04
N VAL A 392 -23.09 -55.16 -7.17
CA VAL A 392 -24.24 -55.80 -7.85
C VAL A 392 -24.85 -56.91 -6.98
N VAL A 393 -24.03 -57.73 -6.31
CA VAL A 393 -24.51 -58.76 -5.38
C VAL A 393 -25.19 -58.13 -4.15
N LEU A 394 -24.66 -57.03 -3.61
CA LEU A 394 -25.26 -56.29 -2.50
C LEU A 394 -26.59 -55.62 -2.90
N ILE A 395 -26.70 -55.10 -4.13
CA ILE A 395 -27.93 -54.53 -4.67
C ILE A 395 -28.98 -55.62 -4.90
N ILE A 396 -28.61 -56.78 -5.44
CA ILE A 396 -29.51 -57.93 -5.62
C ILE A 396 -29.97 -58.46 -4.26
N ALA A 397 -29.06 -58.61 -3.29
CA ALA A 397 -29.39 -59.03 -1.93
C ALA A 397 -30.33 -58.03 -1.22
N TYR A 398 -30.12 -56.72 -1.44
CA TYR A 398 -30.99 -55.67 -0.92
C TYR A 398 -32.40 -55.73 -1.53
N PHE A 399 -32.51 -55.89 -2.85
CA PHE A 399 -33.79 -56.03 -3.53
C PHE A 399 -34.53 -57.34 -3.20
N MET A 400 -33.81 -58.44 -2.99
CA MET A 400 -34.41 -59.70 -2.54
C MET A 400 -34.91 -59.64 -1.08
N LYS A 401 -34.29 -58.80 -0.23
CA LYS A 401 -34.76 -58.58 1.14
C LYS A 401 -35.99 -57.67 1.22
N GLY A 402 -36.23 -56.85 0.18
CA GLY A 402 -37.41 -55.99 0.04
C GLY A 402 -38.68 -56.68 -0.47
N ARG A 403 -38.60 -57.94 -0.92
CA ARG A 403 -39.78 -58.76 -1.30
C ARG A 403 -40.10 -59.80 -0.23
N LYS A 404 -40.61 -59.35 0.91
CA LYS A 404 -41.39 -60.22 1.83
C LYS A 404 -42.77 -59.63 2.08
N LYS A 405 -43.75 -60.32 1.47
CA LYS A 405 -45.19 -60.47 1.77
C LYS A 405 -46.05 -59.21 1.98
N GLN A 406 -46.93 -58.94 1.01
CA GLN A 406 -48.31 -58.57 1.32
C GLN A 406 -49.15 -59.84 1.20
N GLU A 407 -49.75 -60.27 2.30
CA GLU A 407 -50.85 -61.24 2.31
C GLU A 407 -52.18 -60.53 1.98
N PRO A 408 -53.19 -61.24 1.44
CA PRO A 408 -54.38 -60.63 0.85
C PRO A 408 -55.38 -60.19 1.91
N SER A 409 -55.95 -58.99 1.75
CA SER A 409 -57.08 -58.51 2.55
C SER A 409 -58.39 -59.18 2.10
N ALA A 410 -59.04 -59.89 3.04
CA ALA A 410 -60.39 -60.38 2.92
C ALA A 410 -61.41 -59.29 3.31
N ASN A 411 -62.28 -58.91 2.37
CA ASN A 411 -63.74 -58.80 2.46
C ASN A 411 -64.30 -58.13 1.21
#